data_AF-A0A971LTF2-F1
#
_entry.id   AF-A0A971LTF2-F1
#
_cell.length_a   1.000
_cell.length_b   1.000
_cell.length_c   1.000
_cell.angle_alpha   90.00
_cell.angle_beta   90.00
_cell.angle_gamma   90.00
#
_symmetry.space_group_name_H-M   'P 1'
#
loop_
_entity.id
_entity.type
_entity.pdbx_description
1 polymer ?
#
loop_
_entity_poly.entity_id
_entity_poly.type
_entity_poly.pdbx_seq_one_letter_code
_entity_poly.pdbx_strand_id
1 'polypeptide(L)'
;MKKAAPVIRLLFLALFVVLLRKGFLIGWLAMYLLSLLLPLLWGRRLYCMLACPMNTLMSWLTPLKQKLGLKNRPAPAWLAGGVMVWASLALTVAVFLVSRRLIGKDFPMMLVWMAVSLGMTLVYHPDVFHDKVCPFGLPQGGLARRSLLDEEAGKQARDYQGFTQSVLGGMNREQAADS
;
A
#
# COMPACT_ATOMS: atom_id res chain seq x y z
N MET A 1 -5.31 -8.65 17.99
CA MET A 1 -5.29 -8.02 16.65
C MET A 1 -5.59 -8.96 15.47
N LYS A 2 -5.25 -10.26 15.51
CA LYS A 2 -5.39 -11.19 14.36
C LYS A 2 -6.80 -11.31 13.77
N LYS A 3 -7.85 -11.34 14.61
CA LYS A 3 -9.26 -11.36 14.14
C LYS A 3 -9.84 -9.98 13.82
N ALA A 4 -9.33 -8.92 14.46
CA ALA A 4 -9.85 -7.56 14.31
C ALA A 4 -9.37 -6.87 13.03
N ALA A 5 -8.12 -7.11 12.63
CA ALA A 5 -7.55 -6.47 11.46
C ALA A 5 -8.27 -6.75 10.11
N PRO A 6 -8.70 -7.98 9.77
CA PRO A 6 -9.47 -8.20 8.55
C PRO A 6 -10.83 -7.47 8.58
N VAL A 7 -11.46 -7.39 9.75
CA VAL A 7 -12.70 -6.61 9.93
C VAL A 7 -12.44 -5.13 9.71
N ILE A 8 -11.37 -4.57 10.28
CA ILE A 8 -10.98 -3.17 10.08
C ILE A 8 -10.69 -2.89 8.60
N ARG A 9 -9.94 -3.77 7.93
CA ARG A 9 -9.66 -3.70 6.48
C ARG A 9 -10.93 -3.67 5.65
N LEU A 10 -11.91 -4.51 6.00
CA LEU A 10 -13.23 -4.56 5.37
C LEU A 10 -14.03 -3.27 5.59
N LEU A 11 -14.02 -2.74 6.82
CA LEU A 11 -14.70 -1.49 7.15
C LEU A 11 -14.10 -0.31 6.38
N PHE A 12 -12.77 -0.20 6.31
CA PHE A 12 -12.11 0.83 5.52
C PHE A 12 -12.33 0.64 4.01
N LEU A 13 -12.35 -0.60 3.50
CA LEU A 13 -12.70 -0.84 2.10
C LEU A 13 -14.15 -0.41 1.79
N ALA A 14 -15.10 -0.73 2.66
CA ALA A 14 -16.49 -0.30 2.53
C ALA A 14 -16.60 1.23 2.56
N LEU A 15 -15.90 1.89 3.50
CA LEU A 15 -15.84 3.34 3.59
C LEU A 15 -15.23 3.96 2.31
N PHE A 16 -14.17 3.37 1.77
CA PHE A 16 -13.56 3.81 0.52
C PHE A 16 -14.56 3.73 -0.64
N VAL A 17 -15.30 2.62 -0.76
CA VAL A 17 -16.32 2.43 -1.82
C VAL A 17 -17.46 3.45 -1.67
N VAL A 18 -17.91 3.73 -0.44
CA VAL A 18 -18.94 4.75 -0.18
C VAL A 18 -18.45 6.14 -0.59
N LEU A 19 -17.22 6.52 -0.21
CA LEU A 19 -16.63 7.81 -0.57
C LEU A 19 -16.41 7.92 -2.08
N LEU A 20 -15.99 6.83 -2.73
CA LEU A 20 -15.86 6.76 -4.17
C LEU A 20 -17.21 7.02 -4.88
N ARG A 21 -18.29 6.36 -4.46
CA ARG A 21 -19.63 6.56 -5.03
C ARG A 21 -20.15 7.99 -4.87
N LYS A 22 -19.76 8.66 -3.78
CA LYS A 22 -20.14 10.05 -3.52
C LYS A 22 -19.20 11.07 -4.18
N GLY A 23 -18.10 10.64 -4.82
CA GLY A 23 -17.10 11.53 -5.43
C GLY A 23 -16.11 12.17 -4.45
N PHE A 24 -16.05 11.74 -3.19
CA PHE A 24 -15.20 12.32 -2.14
C PHE A 24 -13.80 11.69 -2.08
N LEU A 25 -13.16 11.45 -3.23
CA LEU A 25 -11.84 10.82 -3.30
C LEU A 25 -10.73 11.69 -2.68
N ILE A 26 -10.84 13.02 -2.76
CA ILE A 26 -9.93 13.94 -2.06
C ILE A 26 -10.00 13.76 -0.55
N GLY A 27 -11.20 13.52 0.00
CA GLY A 27 -11.36 13.26 1.44
C GLY A 27 -10.57 12.02 1.88
N TRP A 28 -10.54 10.99 1.04
CA TRP A 28 -9.73 9.80 1.32
C TRP A 28 -8.23 10.06 1.19
N LEU A 29 -7.80 10.86 0.21
CA LEU A 29 -6.40 11.28 0.10
C LEU A 29 -5.97 12.13 1.30
N ALA A 30 -6.85 13.00 1.81
CA ALA A 30 -6.60 13.78 3.02
C ALA A 30 -6.44 12.87 4.25
N MET A 31 -7.28 11.82 4.37
CA MET A 31 -7.13 10.82 5.43
C MET A 31 -5.79 10.08 5.33
N TYR A 32 -5.35 9.74 4.11
CA TYR A 32 -4.01 9.18 3.89
C TYR A 32 -2.91 10.16 4.35
N LEU A 33 -2.99 11.44 3.99
CA LEU A 33 -1.99 12.44 4.39
C LEU A 33 -1.95 12.62 5.91
N LEU A 34 -3.10 12.70 6.57
CA LEU A 34 -3.18 12.74 8.04
C LEU A 34 -2.56 11.49 8.68
N SER A 35 -2.73 10.32 8.04
CA SER A 35 -2.17 9.07 8.55
C SER A 35 -0.63 9.03 8.54
N LEU A 36 0.05 9.95 7.84
CA LEU A 36 1.52 10.05 7.84
C LEU A 36 2.11 10.44 9.20
N LEU A 37 1.30 11.03 10.09
CA LEU A 37 1.72 11.30 11.47
C LEU A 37 1.92 10.01 12.26
N LEU A 38 1.15 8.97 11.98
CA LEU A 38 1.20 7.70 12.70
C LEU A 38 2.57 6.98 12.58
N PRO A 39 3.14 6.76 11.37
CA PRO A 39 4.46 6.15 11.26
C PRO A 39 5.55 7.06 11.83
N LEU A 40 5.43 8.39 11.75
CA LEU A 40 6.39 9.29 12.38
C LEU A 40 6.41 9.16 13.92
N LEU A 41 5.26 8.90 14.53
CA LEU A 41 5.16 8.73 15.98
C LEU A 41 5.55 7.31 16.41
N TRP A 42 4.89 6.28 15.87
CA TRP A 42 5.00 4.88 16.34
C TRP A 42 5.82 3.96 15.44
N GLY A 43 6.44 4.45 14.35
CA GLY A 43 7.29 3.62 13.49
C GLY A 43 6.55 2.58 12.65
N ARG A 44 5.22 2.53 12.74
CA ARG A 44 4.38 1.54 12.06
C ARG A 44 3.56 2.17 10.95
N ARG A 45 3.49 1.50 9.79
CA ARG A 45 2.73 1.94 8.61
C ARG A 45 1.26 1.54 8.72
N LEU A 46 0.56 2.07 9.72
CA LEU A 46 -0.81 1.65 10.09
C LEU A 46 -1.82 1.79 8.94
N TYR A 47 -1.70 2.83 8.12
CA TYR A 47 -2.56 2.99 6.95
C TYR A 47 -2.40 1.83 5.98
N CYS A 48 -1.16 1.49 5.61
CA CYS A 48 -0.87 0.38 4.70
C CYS A 48 -1.37 -0.95 5.26
N MET A 49 -1.25 -1.14 6.58
CA MET A 49 -1.65 -2.36 7.29
C MET A 49 -3.17 -2.53 7.41
N LEU A 50 -3.92 -1.45 7.65
CA LEU A 50 -5.33 -1.52 8.08
C LEU A 50 -6.31 -0.79 7.16
N ALA A 51 -5.95 0.35 6.59
CA ALA A 51 -6.89 1.23 5.88
C ALA A 51 -6.72 1.18 4.35
N CYS A 52 -5.56 0.76 3.85
CA CYS A 52 -5.25 0.80 2.42
C CYS A 52 -6.15 -0.17 1.62
N PRO A 53 -7.01 0.33 0.71
CA PRO A 53 -7.95 -0.51 -0.02
C PRO A 53 -7.24 -1.43 -1.02
N MET A 54 -6.10 -0.99 -1.59
CA MET A 54 -5.26 -1.81 -2.47
C MET A 54 -4.77 -3.07 -1.74
N ASN A 55 -4.20 -2.91 -0.54
CA ASN A 55 -3.69 -4.03 0.25
C ASN A 55 -4.82 -5.02 0.58
N THR A 56 -5.99 -4.53 0.96
CA THR A 56 -7.16 -5.39 1.21
C THR A 56 -7.52 -6.21 -0.04
N LEU A 57 -7.63 -5.57 -1.21
CA LEU A 57 -7.95 -6.28 -2.44
C LEU A 57 -6.86 -7.29 -2.86
N MET A 58 -5.59 -6.90 -2.75
CA MET A 58 -4.45 -7.79 -3.05
C MET A 58 -4.44 -9.00 -2.11
N SER A 59 -4.76 -8.80 -0.82
CA SER A 59 -4.82 -9.89 0.16
C SER A 59 -5.90 -10.93 -0.14
N TRP A 60 -6.98 -10.55 -0.81
CA TRP A 60 -8.01 -11.46 -1.30
C TRP A 60 -7.67 -12.09 -2.64
N LEU A 61 -6.94 -11.35 -3.49
CA LEU A 61 -6.52 -11.84 -4.79
C LEU A 61 -5.44 -12.93 -4.67
N THR A 62 -4.53 -12.84 -3.69
CA THR A 62 -3.48 -13.85 -3.47
C THR A 62 -4.01 -15.28 -3.28
N PRO A 63 -4.96 -15.58 -2.37
CA PRO A 63 -5.50 -16.93 -2.25
C PRO A 63 -6.33 -17.35 -3.46
N LEU A 64 -7.01 -16.42 -4.14
CA LEU A 64 -7.72 -16.72 -5.38
C LEU A 64 -6.74 -17.15 -6.48
N LYS A 65 -5.62 -16.44 -6.63
CA LYS A 65 -4.52 -16.77 -7.54
C LYS A 65 -3.94 -18.15 -7.26
N GLN A 66 -3.71 -18.48 -5.98
CA GLN A 66 -3.22 -19.79 -5.57
C GLN A 66 -4.22 -20.91 -5.93
N LYS A 67 -5.52 -20.70 -5.69
CA LYS A 67 -6.57 -21.65 -6.10
C LYS A 67 -6.64 -21.87 -7.62
N LEU A 68 -6.25 -20.87 -8.40
CA LEU A 68 -6.16 -20.94 -9.87
C LEU A 68 -4.83 -21.56 -10.36
N GLY A 69 -3.94 -22.00 -9.47
CA GLY A 69 -2.65 -22.62 -9.83
C GLY A 69 -1.62 -21.64 -10.39
N LEU A 70 -1.84 -20.33 -10.27
CA LEU A 70 -0.96 -19.30 -10.80
C LEU A 70 0.23 -19.06 -9.85
N LYS A 71 1.45 -19.40 -10.29
CA LYS A 71 2.67 -19.19 -9.52
C LYS A 71 3.16 -17.74 -9.58
N ASN A 72 3.86 -17.29 -8.54
CA ASN A 72 4.53 -15.99 -8.53
C ASN A 72 5.78 -16.03 -9.42
N ARG A 73 5.92 -15.02 -10.27
CA ARG A 73 7.19 -14.78 -10.97
C ARG A 73 8.11 -13.90 -10.12
N PRO A 74 9.44 -14.03 -10.26
CA PRO A 74 10.37 -13.10 -9.63
C PRO A 74 10.16 -11.69 -10.15
N ALA A 75 10.49 -10.69 -9.33
CA ALA A 75 10.46 -9.30 -9.76
C ALA A 75 11.41 -9.10 -10.96
N PRO A 76 10.99 -8.39 -12.02
CA PRO A 76 11.85 -8.17 -13.17
C PRO A 76 13.02 -7.23 -12.80
N ALA A 77 14.17 -7.40 -13.46
CA ALA A 77 15.40 -6.68 -13.13
C ALA A 77 15.25 -5.14 -13.17
N TRP A 78 14.40 -4.62 -14.06
CA TRP A 78 14.13 -3.17 -14.14
C TRP A 78 13.35 -2.62 -12.93
N LEU A 79 12.66 -3.48 -12.15
CA LEU A 79 12.03 -3.14 -10.87
C LEU A 79 12.93 -3.41 -9.66
N ALA A 80 14.14 -3.95 -9.84
CA ALA A 80 15.03 -4.25 -8.72
C ALA A 80 15.48 -2.96 -7.99
N GLY A 81 15.65 -1.86 -8.73
CA GLY A 81 16.05 -0.56 -8.21
C GLY A 81 14.93 0.17 -7.45
N GLY A 82 15.32 1.09 -6.56
CA GLY A 82 14.38 1.96 -5.83
C GLY A 82 13.79 3.10 -6.67
N VAL A 83 14.25 3.27 -7.91
CA VAL A 83 13.89 4.39 -8.79
C VAL A 83 12.39 4.39 -9.11
N MET A 84 11.80 3.22 -9.34
CA MET A 84 10.40 3.13 -9.78
C MET A 84 9.41 3.62 -8.72
N VAL A 85 9.71 3.46 -7.43
CA VAL A 85 8.87 4.01 -6.34
C VAL A 85 8.90 5.53 -6.33
N TRP A 86 10.07 6.15 -6.57
CA TRP A 86 10.18 7.60 -6.66
C TRP A 86 9.49 8.12 -7.93
N ALA A 87 9.64 7.41 -9.05
CA ALA A 87 8.99 7.74 -10.31
C ALA A 87 7.46 7.67 -10.19
N SER A 88 6.91 6.62 -9.54
CA SER A 88 5.48 6.48 -9.33
C SER A 88 4.91 7.58 -8.43
N LEU A 89 5.65 7.97 -7.39
CA LEU A 89 5.27 9.08 -6.52
C LEU A 89 5.29 10.41 -7.29
N ALA A 90 6.37 10.70 -8.01
CA ALA A 90 6.48 11.89 -8.84
C ALA A 90 5.36 11.96 -9.88
N LEU A 91 5.07 10.84 -10.55
CA LEU A 91 3.96 10.73 -11.50
C LEU A 91 2.60 11.01 -10.84
N THR A 92 2.36 10.44 -9.65
CA THR A 92 1.12 10.65 -8.89
C THR A 92 0.92 12.13 -8.56
N VAL A 93 1.97 12.79 -8.07
CA VAL A 93 1.94 14.22 -7.74
C VAL A 93 1.78 15.07 -9.01
N ALA A 94 2.54 14.79 -10.06
CA ALA A 94 2.47 15.53 -11.32
C ALA A 94 1.09 15.45 -11.96
N VAL A 95 0.52 14.24 -12.11
CA VAL A 95 -0.82 14.03 -12.67
C VAL A 95 -1.87 14.74 -11.81
N PHE A 96 -1.76 14.66 -10.49
CA PHE A 96 -2.68 15.35 -9.59
C PHE A 96 -2.67 16.88 -9.80
N LEU A 97 -1.47 17.49 -9.81
CA LEU A 97 -1.32 18.93 -10.00
C LEU A 97 -1.79 19.39 -11.39
N VAL A 98 -1.41 18.65 -12.44
CA VAL A 98 -1.80 18.95 -13.82
C VAL A 98 -3.29 18.80 -14.03
N SER A 99 -3.91 17.72 -13.53
CA SER A 99 -5.36 17.52 -13.63
C SER A 99 -6.13 18.64 -12.94
N ARG A 100 -5.70 19.03 -11.73
CA ARG A 100 -6.34 20.12 -11.01
C ARG A 100 -6.18 21.47 -11.72
N ARG A 101 -5.02 21.71 -12.34
CA ARG A 101 -4.72 22.99 -12.99
C ARG A 101 -5.29 23.13 -14.40
N LEU A 102 -5.33 22.06 -15.19
CA LEU A 102 -5.80 22.08 -16.59
C LEU A 102 -7.26 21.66 -16.75
N ILE A 103 -7.70 20.62 -16.01
CA ILE A 103 -9.01 19.97 -16.22
C ILE A 103 -10.02 20.45 -15.18
N GLY A 104 -9.57 21.04 -14.06
CA GLY A 104 -10.42 21.48 -12.95
C GLY A 104 -11.13 20.33 -12.24
N LYS A 105 -10.70 19.08 -12.47
CA LYS A 105 -11.27 17.86 -11.89
C LYS A 105 -10.16 17.05 -11.22
N ASP A 106 -10.54 16.35 -10.16
CA ASP A 106 -9.64 15.45 -9.44
C ASP A 106 -9.47 14.16 -10.24
N PHE A 107 -8.24 13.86 -10.66
CA PHE A 107 -7.95 12.59 -11.30
C PHE A 107 -7.89 11.48 -10.23
N PRO A 108 -8.64 10.38 -10.39
CA PRO A 108 -8.73 9.32 -9.38
C PRO A 108 -7.49 8.41 -9.42
N MET A 109 -6.30 8.96 -9.18
CA MET A 109 -5.01 8.25 -9.31
C MET A 109 -4.94 7.01 -8.42
N MET A 110 -5.65 7.02 -7.28
CA MET A 110 -5.81 5.84 -6.43
C MET A 110 -6.40 4.64 -7.19
N LEU A 111 -7.44 4.85 -8.00
CA LEU A 111 -8.07 3.76 -8.76
C LEU A 111 -7.14 3.20 -9.83
N VAL A 112 -6.34 4.07 -10.47
CA VAL A 112 -5.33 3.64 -11.43
C VAL A 112 -4.30 2.75 -10.76
N TRP A 113 -3.76 3.18 -9.62
CA TRP A 113 -2.81 2.35 -8.88
C TRP A 113 -3.44 1.06 -8.31
N MET A 114 -4.74 1.05 -8.02
CA MET A 114 -5.45 -0.17 -7.61
C MET A 114 -5.53 -1.16 -8.76
N ALA A 115 -5.85 -0.70 -9.97
CA ALA A 115 -5.86 -1.55 -11.14
C ALA A 115 -4.46 -2.11 -11.43
N VAL A 116 -3.43 -1.26 -11.35
CA VAL A 116 -2.02 -1.69 -11.52
C VAL A 116 -1.62 -2.70 -10.44
N SER A 117 -1.98 -2.46 -9.17
CA SER A 117 -1.60 -3.35 -8.07
C SER A 117 -2.23 -4.73 -8.22
N LEU A 118 -3.49 -4.81 -8.66
CA LEU A 118 -4.17 -6.07 -8.94
C LEU A 118 -3.55 -6.79 -10.14
N GLY A 119 -3.29 -6.07 -11.24
CA GLY A 119 -2.63 -6.63 -12.42
C GLY A 119 -1.23 -7.18 -12.09
N MET A 120 -0.44 -6.44 -11.30
CA MET A 120 0.86 -6.93 -10.83
C MET A 120 0.72 -8.14 -9.91
N THR A 121 -0.28 -8.18 -9.03
CA THR A 121 -0.50 -9.31 -8.11
C THR A 121 -0.85 -10.60 -8.86
N LEU A 122 -1.54 -10.52 -9.99
CA LEU A 122 -1.82 -11.71 -10.83
C LEU A 122 -0.53 -12.37 -11.34
N VAL A 123 0.53 -11.59 -11.58
CA VAL A 123 1.80 -12.09 -12.17
C VAL A 123 2.88 -12.30 -11.10
N TYR A 124 3.04 -11.36 -10.19
CA TYR A 124 4.10 -11.28 -9.19
C TYR A 124 3.56 -11.41 -7.77
N HIS A 125 4.46 -11.53 -6.78
CA HIS A 125 4.07 -11.43 -5.38
C HIS A 125 3.62 -9.99 -5.04
N PRO A 126 2.60 -9.78 -4.16
CA PRO A 126 2.15 -8.45 -3.72
C PRO A 126 3.26 -7.51 -3.25
N ASP A 127 4.31 -8.07 -2.63
CA ASP A 127 5.47 -7.31 -2.17
C ASP A 127 6.18 -6.57 -3.31
N VAL A 128 6.17 -7.09 -4.54
CA VAL A 128 6.78 -6.41 -5.69
C VAL A 128 6.13 -5.05 -5.92
N PHE A 129 4.80 -4.97 -5.85
CA PHE A 129 4.11 -3.69 -5.96
C PHE A 129 4.39 -2.81 -4.74
N HIS A 130 4.22 -3.34 -3.53
CA HIS A 130 4.34 -2.54 -2.30
C HIS A 130 5.74 -1.99 -2.06
N ASP A 131 6.78 -2.72 -2.47
CA ASP A 131 8.18 -2.36 -2.24
C ASP A 131 8.79 -1.58 -3.41
N LYS A 132 8.34 -1.83 -4.64
CA LYS A 132 9.00 -1.28 -5.85
C LYS A 132 8.14 -0.33 -6.67
N VAL A 133 6.82 -0.24 -6.44
CA VAL A 133 5.94 0.59 -7.28
C VAL A 133 5.00 1.48 -6.46
N CYS A 134 4.54 1.06 -5.29
CA CYS A 134 3.50 1.77 -4.54
C CYS A 134 3.95 3.18 -4.12
N PRO A 135 3.34 4.25 -4.67
CA PRO A 135 3.73 5.62 -4.33
C PRO A 135 3.35 5.99 -2.88
N PHE A 136 2.34 5.33 -2.32
CA PHE A 136 1.85 5.60 -0.97
C PHE A 136 2.70 4.97 0.14
N GLY A 137 3.45 3.91 -0.19
CA GLY A 137 4.30 3.21 0.78
C GLY A 137 5.56 4.00 1.12
N LEU A 138 6.08 4.78 0.17
CA LEU A 138 7.34 5.52 0.32
C LEU A 138 7.28 6.58 1.43
N PRO A 139 6.28 7.50 1.48
CA PRO A 139 6.21 8.48 2.57
C PRO A 139 5.99 7.83 3.94
N GLN A 140 5.11 6.82 4.02
CA GLN A 140 4.85 6.08 5.25
C GLN A 140 6.11 5.38 5.76
N GLY A 141 6.88 4.76 4.86
CA GLY A 141 8.12 4.07 5.21
C GLY A 141 9.26 5.02 5.58
N GLY A 142 9.39 6.15 4.88
CA GLY A 142 10.37 7.17 5.20
C GLY A 142 10.16 7.75 6.59
N LEU A 143 8.90 8.05 6.95
CA LEU A 143 8.56 8.56 8.28
C LEU A 143 8.69 7.51 9.38
N ALA A 144 8.32 6.26 9.09
CA ALA A 144 8.46 5.14 10.04
C ALA A 144 9.90 4.97 10.55
N ARG A 145 10.89 5.17 9.68
CA ARG A 145 12.31 5.10 10.04
C ARG A 145 12.76 6.14 11.06
N ARG A 146 12.00 7.23 11.21
CA ARG A 146 12.25 8.34 12.13
C ARG A 146 11.29 8.35 13.31
N SER A 147 10.76 7.18 13.69
CA SER A 147 9.83 7.07 14.83
C SER A 147 10.34 7.82 16.05
N LEU A 148 9.49 8.70 16.60
CA LEU A 148 9.81 9.55 17.74
C LEU A 148 9.44 8.91 19.08
N LEU A 149 8.44 8.02 19.11
CA LEU A 149 7.90 7.44 20.35
C LEU A 149 8.24 5.96 20.54
N ASP A 150 8.58 5.23 19.46
CA ASP A 150 8.86 3.80 19.51
C ASP A 150 10.16 3.51 18.75
N GLU A 151 11.28 3.57 19.47
CA GLU A 151 12.62 3.40 18.88
C GLU A 151 12.80 2.01 18.27
N GLU A 152 12.23 0.98 18.90
CA GLU A 152 12.27 -0.41 18.41
C GLU A 152 11.49 -0.57 17.10
N ALA A 153 10.27 -0.01 17.02
CA ALA A 153 9.54 0.02 15.74
C ALA A 153 10.28 0.85 14.67
N GLY A 154 10.96 1.93 15.07
CA GLY A 154 11.84 2.70 14.20
C GLY A 154 13.04 1.88 13.68
N LYS A 155 13.67 1.06 14.54
CA LYS A 155 14.74 0.12 14.15
C LYS A 155 14.21 -0.92 13.16
N GLN A 156 13.05 -1.52 13.44
CA GLN A 156 12.40 -2.46 12.52
C GLN A 156 12.06 -1.82 11.16
N ALA A 157 11.69 -0.54 11.13
CA ALA A 157 11.45 0.18 9.88
C ALA A 157 12.74 0.50 9.09
N ARG A 158 13.89 0.58 9.77
CA ARG A 158 15.21 0.72 9.15
C ARG A 158 15.72 -0.62 8.61
N ASP A 159 15.54 -1.70 9.37
CA ASP A 159 15.82 -3.07 8.95
C ASP A 159 14.65 -3.68 8.18
N TYR A 160 14.34 -3.07 7.03
CA TYR A 160 13.18 -3.43 6.22
C TYR A 160 13.46 -4.69 5.37
N GLN A 161 12.70 -5.75 5.62
CA GLN A 161 12.82 -7.08 5.00
C GLN A 161 11.66 -7.38 4.03
N GLY A 162 11.02 -6.34 3.48
CA GLY A 162 9.89 -6.44 2.57
C GLY A 162 8.52 -6.21 3.23
N PHE A 163 7.51 -5.88 2.42
CA PHE A 163 6.21 -5.43 2.93
C PHE A 163 5.50 -6.46 3.81
N THR A 164 5.36 -7.69 3.32
CA THR A 164 4.74 -8.77 4.09
C THR A 164 5.43 -9.02 5.44
N GLN A 165 6.77 -9.06 5.47
CA GLN A 165 7.51 -9.37 6.71
C GLN A 165 7.56 -8.18 7.67
N SER A 166 7.92 -6.99 7.20
CA SER A 166 8.16 -5.83 8.07
C SER A 166 6.91 -4.99 8.36
N VAL A 167 5.86 -5.07 7.53
CA VAL A 167 4.64 -4.27 7.71
C VAL A 167 3.45 -5.12 8.14
N LEU A 168 3.32 -6.33 7.59
CA LEU A 168 2.25 -7.25 7.95
C LEU A 168 2.68 -8.29 8.99
N GLY A 169 3.97 -8.33 9.36
CA GLY A 169 4.63 -9.34 10.21
C GLY A 169 3.75 -9.91 11.31
N GLY A 170 3.17 -11.08 11.03
CA GLY A 170 2.34 -11.86 11.96
C GLY A 170 0.82 -11.84 11.73
N MET A 171 0.30 -11.05 10.79
CA MET A 171 -1.14 -10.99 10.47
C MET A 171 -1.59 -12.04 9.46
N ASN A 172 -0.73 -12.39 8.50
CA ASN A 172 -1.03 -13.29 7.38
C ASN A 172 -0.07 -14.50 7.36
N ARG A 173 0.17 -15.16 8.50
CA ARG A 173 1.10 -16.32 8.54
C ARG A 173 0.63 -17.52 7.70
N GLU A 174 -0.64 -17.56 7.27
CA GLU A 174 -1.14 -18.52 6.27
C GLU A 174 -0.64 -18.27 4.85
N GLN A 175 -0.06 -17.10 4.54
CA GLN A 175 0.46 -16.78 3.20
C GLN A 175 1.98 -16.96 3.08
N ALA A 176 2.67 -17.26 4.18
CA ALA A 176 4.12 -17.43 4.23
C ALA A 176 4.59 -18.89 4.11
N ALA A 177 3.66 -19.82 3.85
CA ALA A 177 3.97 -21.26 3.85
C ALA A 177 4.52 -21.80 2.51
N ASP A 178 4.67 -20.96 1.48
CA ASP A 178 5.09 -21.43 0.14
C ASP A 178 5.97 -20.40 -0.59
N SER A 179 6.98 -19.87 0.12
CA SER A 179 8.15 -19.24 -0.50
C SER A 179 9.23 -20.29 -0.76
#